data_AF-B0BGD0-F1
#
_entry.id   AF-B0BGD0-F1
#
_cell.length_a   1.000
_cell.length_b   1.000
_cell.length_c   1.000
_cell.angle_alpha   90.00
_cell.angle_beta   90.00
_cell.angle_gamma   90.00
#
_symmetry.space_group_name_H-M   'P 1'
#
loop_
_entity.id
_entity.type
_entity.pdbx_description
1 polymer ?
#
loop_
_entity_poly.entity_id
_entity_poly.type
_entity_poly.pdbx_seq_one_letter_code
_entity_poly.pdbx_strand_id
1 'polypeptide(L)'
;MPTTTRKLPCSPKADGSASSRSEHLIPTFLNHEPYFVGLRSGKKFPHGIVSFIGKDVSSEDIIKRLSLSPDQRESVVLLLVEYLQQLQSFKIGNVLSVSWSGVPKRLKLRLIKEHPSSSKKLPKLPK
;
A
#
# COMPACT_ATOMS: atom_id res chain seq x y z
N MET A 1 17.43 -9.36 -5.54
CA MET A 1 16.70 -8.62 -6.60
C MET A 1 15.85 -7.55 -5.94
N PRO A 2 15.90 -6.28 -6.38
CA PRO A 2 15.04 -5.24 -5.82
C PRO A 2 13.58 -5.63 -6.07
N THR A 3 12.78 -5.68 -5.01
CA THR A 3 11.34 -6.00 -5.13
C THR A 3 10.66 -4.78 -5.71
N THR A 4 10.17 -4.88 -6.95
CA THR A 4 9.37 -3.84 -7.59
C THR A 4 7.88 -4.15 -7.47
N THR A 5 7.05 -3.10 -7.51
CA THR A 5 5.59 -3.23 -7.56
C THR A 5 4.99 -2.27 -8.58
N ARG A 6 3.87 -2.68 -9.18
CA ARG A 6 3.00 -1.78 -9.98
C ARG A 6 1.69 -1.42 -9.28
N LYS A 7 1.60 -1.74 -7.98
CA LYS A 7 0.45 -1.41 -7.14
C LYS A 7 0.91 -0.78 -5.84
N LEU A 8 0.13 0.19 -5.36
CA LEU A 8 0.29 0.82 -4.05
C LEU A 8 -1.10 1.14 -3.48
N PRO A 9 -1.29 1.11 -2.15
CA PRO A 9 -2.44 1.69 -1.51
C PRO A 9 -2.48 3.20 -1.78
N CYS A 10 -3.68 3.69 -2.03
CA CYS A 10 -3.98 5.08 -2.30
C CYS A 10 -5.00 5.60 -1.29
N SER A 11 -4.98 6.90 -1.05
CA SER A 11 -6.00 7.55 -0.23
C SER A 11 -7.39 7.36 -0.87
N PRO A 12 -8.40 7.02 -0.07
CA PRO A 12 -9.77 6.97 -0.54
C PRO A 12 -10.24 8.39 -0.90
N LYS A 13 -10.98 8.49 -1.99
CA LYS A 13 -11.75 9.69 -2.35
C LYS A 13 -13.04 9.73 -1.54
N ALA A 14 -13.75 10.87 -1.61
CA ALA A 14 -15.03 11.06 -0.94
C ALA A 14 -16.09 10.01 -1.34
N ASP A 15 -16.03 9.51 -2.57
CA ASP A 15 -16.91 8.46 -3.10
C ASP A 15 -16.49 7.03 -2.68
N GLY A 16 -15.46 6.88 -1.86
CA GLY A 16 -14.92 5.59 -1.44
C GLY A 16 -14.10 4.86 -2.50
N SER A 17 -13.86 5.47 -3.67
CA SER A 17 -12.96 4.95 -4.70
C SER A 17 -11.52 5.40 -4.46
N ALA A 18 -10.56 4.78 -5.15
CA ALA A 18 -9.22 5.34 -5.29
C ALA A 18 -8.77 5.25 -6.74
N SER A 19 -7.89 6.17 -7.12
CA SER A 19 -7.28 6.18 -8.45
C SER A 19 -5.77 6.28 -8.35
N SER A 20 -5.07 6.00 -9.43
CA SER A 20 -3.62 6.23 -9.53
C SER A 20 -3.20 7.68 -9.28
N ARG A 21 -4.13 8.64 -9.47
CA ARG A 21 -3.97 10.07 -9.17
C ARG A 21 -4.23 10.42 -7.70
N SER A 22 -4.82 9.52 -6.94
CA SER A 22 -4.97 9.68 -5.48
C SER A 22 -3.59 9.64 -4.82
N GLU A 23 -3.51 10.11 -3.58
CA GLU A 23 -2.25 10.13 -2.86
C GLU A 23 -1.77 8.71 -2.56
N HIS A 24 -0.53 8.40 -2.95
CA HIS A 24 0.09 7.10 -2.66
C HIS A 24 0.46 7.01 -1.19
N LEU A 25 0.18 5.85 -0.60
CA LEU A 25 0.29 5.61 0.82
C LEU A 25 1.38 4.56 1.09
N ILE A 26 2.09 4.77 2.19
CA ILE A 26 3.06 3.81 2.77
C ILE A 26 2.79 3.63 4.26
N PRO A 27 3.14 2.50 4.87
CA PRO A 27 3.10 2.36 6.32
C PRO A 27 3.99 3.40 7.01
N THR A 28 3.60 3.88 8.18
CA THR A 28 4.53 4.63 9.05
C THR A 28 5.61 3.69 9.58
N PHE A 29 6.89 4.04 9.42
CA PHE A 29 7.99 3.16 9.83
C PHE A 29 8.66 3.56 11.15
N LEU A 30 8.43 4.78 11.63
CA LEU A 30 9.25 5.40 12.69
C LEU A 30 8.69 5.24 14.10
N ASN A 31 7.42 4.84 14.25
CA ASN A 31 6.75 4.83 15.55
C ASN A 31 5.87 3.59 15.79
N HIS A 32 5.89 2.62 14.89
CA HIS A 32 5.03 1.44 14.92
C HIS A 32 3.54 1.77 15.12
N GLU A 33 3.09 2.95 14.69
CA GLU A 33 1.68 3.28 14.71
C GLU A 33 0.96 2.54 13.56
N PRO A 34 -0.28 2.06 13.75
CA PRO A 34 -0.97 1.22 12.77
C PRO A 34 -1.71 2.05 11.71
N TYR A 35 -1.00 2.94 11.00
CA TYR A 35 -1.59 3.72 9.91
C TYR A 35 -0.67 3.86 8.70
N PHE A 36 -1.28 4.29 7.61
CA PHE A 36 -0.59 4.75 6.42
C PHE A 36 -0.28 6.25 6.48
N VAL A 37 0.79 6.65 5.82
CA VAL A 37 1.20 8.03 5.59
C VAL A 37 1.19 8.28 4.10
N GLY A 38 0.60 9.42 3.71
CA GLY A 38 0.66 9.89 2.34
C GLY A 38 2.04 10.38 1.95
N LEU A 39 2.59 9.86 0.85
CA LEU A 39 3.94 10.19 0.37
C LEU A 39 4.13 11.66 -0.01
N ARG A 40 3.04 12.38 -0.31
CA ARG A 40 3.10 13.79 -0.74
C ARG A 40 2.73 14.75 0.39
N SER A 41 1.68 14.44 1.15
CA SER A 41 1.12 15.34 2.16
C SER A 41 1.59 15.03 3.58
N GLY A 42 2.15 13.84 3.82
CA GLY A 42 2.46 13.37 5.18
C GLY A 42 1.23 13.07 6.04
N LYS A 43 0.01 13.21 5.50
CA LYS A 43 -1.23 12.96 6.25
C LYS A 43 -1.35 11.50 6.65
N LYS A 44 -1.94 11.27 7.82
CA LYS A 44 -2.24 9.94 8.35
C LYS A 44 -3.55 9.42 7.75
N PHE A 45 -3.55 8.16 7.36
CA PHE A 45 -4.71 7.44 6.83
C PHE A 45 -4.84 6.09 7.54
N PRO A 46 -5.99 5.79 8.17
CA PRO A 46 -6.19 4.51 8.86
C PRO A 46 -6.23 3.31 7.90
N HIS A 47 -6.59 3.56 6.62
CA HIS A 47 -6.67 2.54 5.59
C HIS A 47 -6.34 3.12 4.20
N GLY A 48 -6.05 2.24 3.26
CA GLY A 48 -5.74 2.58 1.87
C GLY A 48 -6.32 1.58 0.88
N ILE A 49 -6.69 2.04 -0.30
CA ILE A 49 -7.24 1.19 -1.38
C ILE A 49 -6.11 0.88 -2.36
N VAL A 50 -5.84 -0.40 -2.60
CA VAL A 50 -4.79 -0.82 -3.55
C VAL A 50 -5.16 -0.36 -4.96
N SER A 51 -4.31 0.44 -5.58
CA SER A 51 -4.47 0.90 -6.97
C SER A 51 -3.26 0.51 -7.80
N PHE A 52 -3.48 0.30 -9.09
CA PHE A 52 -2.40 0.26 -10.06
C PHE A 52 -1.77 1.66 -10.19
N ILE A 53 -0.44 1.74 -10.31
CA ILE A 53 0.31 3.01 -10.40
C ILE A 53 0.95 3.26 -11.76
N GLY A 54 0.70 2.40 -12.76
CA GLY A 54 1.10 2.64 -14.15
C GLY A 54 2.58 2.42 -14.47
N LYS A 55 3.43 2.22 -13.47
CA LYS A 55 4.87 2.01 -13.59
C LYS A 55 5.39 1.08 -12.51
N ASP A 56 6.54 0.47 -12.76
CA ASP A 56 7.28 -0.24 -11.71
C ASP A 56 7.87 0.76 -10.72
N VAL A 57 7.71 0.47 -9.43
CA VAL A 57 8.26 1.24 -8.31
C VAL A 57 9.04 0.29 -7.40
N SER A 58 10.29 0.63 -7.14
CA SER A 58 11.17 -0.08 -6.21
C SER A 58 11.10 0.49 -4.79
N SER A 59 11.70 -0.22 -3.84
CA SER A 59 11.96 0.30 -2.49
C SER A 59 12.76 1.61 -2.55
N GLU A 60 13.76 1.68 -3.41
CA GLU A 60 14.64 2.85 -3.56
C GLU A 60 13.87 4.07 -4.07
N ASP A 61 12.92 3.88 -4.98
CA ASP A 61 12.08 4.96 -5.51
C ASP A 61 11.19 5.59 -4.43
N ILE A 62 10.70 4.77 -3.50
CA ILE A 62 9.91 5.24 -2.36
C ILE A 62 10.83 5.94 -1.35
N ILE A 63 12.00 5.37 -1.04
CA ILE A 63 12.98 5.96 -0.11
C ILE A 63 13.44 7.34 -0.59
N LYS A 64 13.67 7.53 -1.89
CA LYS A 64 14.02 8.84 -2.47
C LYS A 64 12.96 9.92 -2.22
N ARG A 65 11.70 9.53 -1.96
CA ARG A 65 10.59 10.43 -1.62
C ARG A 65 10.45 10.67 -0.13
N LEU A 66 11.19 9.94 0.71
CA LEU A 66 11.20 10.08 2.15
C LEU A 66 12.43 10.85 2.58
N SER A 67 12.24 11.90 3.38
CA SER A 67 13.32 12.63 4.03
C SER A 67 13.79 11.84 5.28
N LEU A 68 14.55 10.78 5.07
CA LEU A 68 15.10 9.94 6.14
C LEU A 68 16.52 10.35 6.51
N SER A 69 16.86 10.28 7.80
CA SER A 69 18.26 10.34 8.21
C SER A 69 19.01 9.08 7.77
N PRO A 70 20.35 9.13 7.62
CA PRO A 70 21.16 7.95 7.29
C PRO A 70 20.88 6.75 8.22
N ASP A 71 20.78 7.00 9.53
CA ASP A 71 20.55 5.97 10.54
C ASP A 71 19.18 5.29 10.42
N GLN A 72 18.16 6.02 9.96
CA GLN A 72 16.82 5.48 9.74
C GLN A 72 16.73 4.65 8.46
N ARG A 73 17.58 4.96 7.47
CA ARG A 73 17.46 4.44 6.12
C ARG A 73 17.53 2.91 6.08
N GLU A 74 18.49 2.32 6.77
CA GLU A 74 18.71 0.87 6.74
C GLU A 74 17.51 0.09 7.32
N SER A 75 16.99 0.54 8.47
CA SER A 75 15.80 -0.07 9.09
C SER A 75 14.55 0.09 8.23
N VAL A 76 14.38 1.25 7.60
CA VAL A 76 13.21 1.52 6.73
C VAL A 76 13.27 0.69 5.45
N VAL A 77 14.46 0.47 4.87
CA VAL A 77 14.64 -0.37 3.67
C VAL A 77 14.07 -1.78 3.91
N LEU A 78 14.42 -2.41 5.03
CA LEU A 78 13.96 -3.76 5.36
C LEU A 78 12.44 -3.83 5.51
N LEU A 79 11.85 -2.87 6.23
CA LEU A 79 10.39 -2.78 6.39
C LEU A 79 9.67 -2.53 5.07
N LEU A 80 10.29 -1.76 4.17
CA LEU A 80 9.74 -1.45 2.88
C LEU A 80 9.80 -2.65 1.92
N VAL A 81 10.86 -3.45 1.97
CA VAL A 81 10.94 -4.72 1.23
C VAL A 81 9.85 -5.67 1.71
N GLU A 82 9.70 -5.86 3.02
CA GLU A 82 8.64 -6.69 3.61
C GLU A 82 7.25 -6.20 3.18
N TYR A 83 7.03 -4.88 3.24
CA TYR A 83 5.81 -4.25 2.78
C TYR A 83 5.49 -4.56 1.31
N LEU A 84 6.46 -4.35 0.41
CA LEU A 84 6.27 -4.57 -1.04
C LEU A 84 6.01 -6.04 -1.36
N GLN A 85 6.62 -6.96 -0.62
CA GLN A 85 6.36 -8.41 -0.73
C GLN A 85 4.94 -8.75 -0.27
N GLN A 86 4.52 -8.27 0.91
CA GLN A 86 3.15 -8.50 1.40
C GLN A 86 2.11 -7.95 0.42
N LEU A 87 2.39 -6.78 -0.16
CA LEU A 87 1.49 -6.13 -1.11
C LEU A 87 1.22 -6.99 -2.35
N GLN A 88 2.15 -7.88 -2.75
CA GLN A 88 1.97 -8.79 -3.88
C GLN A 88 0.78 -9.73 -3.70
N SER A 89 0.44 -10.09 -2.47
CA SER A 89 -0.68 -10.99 -2.16
C SER A 89 -2.07 -10.35 -2.29
N PHE A 90 -2.16 -9.01 -2.36
CA PHE A 90 -3.44 -8.30 -2.40
C PHE A 90 -3.83 -7.87 -3.82
N LYS A 91 -5.12 -7.89 -4.13
CA LYS A 91 -5.64 -7.50 -5.44
C LYS A 91 -5.84 -5.98 -5.52
N ILE A 92 -5.83 -5.43 -6.73
CA ILE A 92 -6.26 -4.05 -6.97
C ILE A 92 -7.71 -3.92 -6.48
N GLY A 93 -7.97 -2.81 -5.77
CA GLY A 93 -9.25 -2.47 -5.18
C GLY A 93 -9.48 -3.02 -3.77
N ASN A 94 -8.58 -3.87 -3.25
CA ASN A 94 -8.63 -4.28 -1.85
C ASN A 94 -8.39 -3.07 -0.94
N VAL A 95 -9.12 -2.99 0.16
CA VAL A 95 -8.90 -2.01 1.23
C VAL A 95 -8.02 -2.64 2.29
N LEU A 96 -6.87 -2.03 2.57
CA LEU A 96 -5.89 -2.53 3.52
C LEU A 96 -5.79 -1.60 4.73
N SER A 97 -5.41 -2.15 5.88
CA SER A 97 -4.88 -1.44 7.06
C SER A 97 -3.48 -1.93 7.41
N VAL A 98 -2.78 -1.13 8.20
CA VAL A 98 -1.48 -1.48 8.79
C VAL A 98 -1.70 -2.02 10.20
N SER A 99 -0.96 -3.06 10.56
CA SER A 99 -0.85 -3.52 11.93
C SER A 99 0.60 -3.89 12.24
N TRP A 100 0.96 -3.84 13.53
CA TRP A 100 2.27 -4.24 14.02
C TRP A 100 2.08 -5.42 14.97
N SER A 101 2.85 -6.48 14.79
CA SER A 101 2.71 -7.71 15.59
C SER A 101 4.05 -8.34 15.90
N GLY A 102 4.12 -9.07 17.02
CA GLY A 102 5.29 -9.85 17.44
C GLY A 102 6.34 -9.03 18.19
N VAL A 103 7.40 -9.73 18.62
CA VAL A 103 8.60 -9.17 19.25
C VAL A 103 9.83 -9.77 18.54
N PRO A 104 10.63 -8.96 17.80
CA PRO A 104 10.45 -7.54 17.53
C PRO A 104 9.20 -7.24 16.68
N LYS A 105 8.68 -6.01 16.75
CA LYS A 105 7.48 -5.58 16.02
C LYS A 105 7.70 -5.70 14.51
N ARG A 106 6.91 -6.54 13.85
CA ARG A 106 6.89 -6.71 12.39
C ARG A 106 5.67 -6.05 11.78
N LEU A 107 5.86 -5.50 10.59
CA LEU A 107 4.80 -4.90 9.80
C LEU A 107 3.87 -5.99 9.26
N LYS A 108 2.55 -5.77 9.33
CA LYS A 108 1.54 -6.64 8.73
C LYS A 108 0.44 -5.84 8.05
N LEU A 109 0.25 -6.07 6.76
CA LEU A 109 -0.92 -5.58 6.02
C LEU A 109 -2.11 -6.48 6.30
N ARG A 110 -3.25 -5.88 6.65
CA ARG A 110 -4.52 -6.59 6.87
C ARG A 110 -5.53 -6.18 5.82
N LEU A 111 -6.25 -7.15 5.29
CA LEU A 111 -7.40 -6.91 4.44
C LEU A 111 -8.59 -6.48 5.30
N ILE A 112 -9.13 -5.29 5.05
CA ILE A 112 -10.35 -4.79 5.70
C ILE A 112 -11.57 -5.12 4.83
N LYS A 113 -11.43 -4.94 3.52
CA LYS A 113 -12.53 -5.15 2.57
C LYS A 113 -11.96 -5.66 1.25
N GLU A 114 -12.58 -6.69 0.71
CA GLU A 114 -12.29 -7.16 -0.63
C GLU A 114 -12.77 -6.16 -1.68
N HIS A 115 -12.06 -6.09 -2.79
CA HIS A 115 -12.59 -5.45 -3.99
C HIS A 115 -13.94 -6.09 -4.34
N PRO A 116 -15.01 -5.31 -4.62
CA PRO A 116 -16.25 -5.90 -5.10
C PRO A 116 -15.95 -6.73 -6.35
N SER A 117 -16.04 -8.05 -6.22
CA SER A 117 -15.97 -8.92 -7.37
C SER A 117 -17.15 -8.54 -8.24
N SER A 118 -16.88 -8.06 -9.45
CA SER A 118 -17.92 -7.82 -10.45
C SER A 118 -18.52 -9.19 -10.82
N SER A 119 -19.48 -9.66 -10.03
CA SER A 119 -20.42 -10.70 -10.43
C SER A 119 -21.45 -10.09 -11.39
N LYS A 120 -20.98 -9.37 -12.43
CA LYS A 120 -21.80 -9.17 -13.63
C LYS A 120 -21.76 -10.50 -14.36
N LYS A 121 -22.79 -11.33 -14.14
CA LYS A 121 -23.12 -12.43 -15.05
C LYS A 121 -23.11 -11.83 -16.46
N LEU A 122 -22.15 -12.24 -17.29
CA LEU A 122 -22.20 -11.96 -18.72
C LEU A 122 -23.55 -12.48 -19.22
N PRO A 123 -24.36 -11.67 -19.92
CA PRO A 123 -25.55 -12.18 -20.58
C PRO A 123 -25.12 -13.29 -21.54
N LYS A 124 -25.73 -14.47 -21.42
CA LYS A 124 -25.49 -15.57 -22.36
C LYS A 124 -25.93 -15.10 -23.73
N LEU A 125 -25.01 -15.10 -24.70
CA LEU A 125 -25.35 -14.91 -26.11
C LEU A 125 -26.36 -16.01 -26.51
N PRO A 126 -27.46 -15.68 -27.20
CA PRO A 126 -28.36 -16.69 -27.75
C PRO A 126 -27.61 -17.57 -28.75
N LYS A 127 -27.87 -18.88 -28.69
CA LYS A 127 -27.34 -19.88 -29.62
C LYS A 127 -27.95 -19.71 -31.01
#